data_AF-A0A354XDX0-F1
#
_entry.id   AF-A0A354XDX0-F1
#
_cell.length_a   1.000
_cell.length_b   1.000
_cell.length_c   1.000
_cell.angle_alpha   90.00
_cell.angle_beta   90.00
_cell.angle_gamma   90.00
#
_symmetry.space_group_name_H-M   'P 1'
#
loop_
_entity.id
_entity.type
_entity.pdbx_description
1 polymer ?
#
loop_
_entity_poly.entity_id
_entity_poly.type
_entity_poly.pdbx_seq_one_letter_code
_entity_poly.pdbx_strand_id
1 'polypeptide(L)'
;MAIIYPYLPEGRTFKFVPDGYPFLEQAKQARAKLAGDPIWPNGAVLVKDGMVVAKAGNGFDRGSHLVHICPRIVEDCPSGQGYELCGLHDPEGHAEQMVIKKAQEAGVDPVGADVYMYGHWWCCKPCWDAMIAAGIKDVYLLDGAHEEFTREKVHAPYLVPQIKKVSLLGNDLEHICDSVSCACKEIGCTLSLELSKEDDVVMVHFGEEGASVFSHVTSLGKPVVLFSLEGIDVPEEILRDSLLAYHLVYRLDTSLQKKIKNILIQF
;
A
#
# COMPACT_ATOMS: atom_id res chain seq x y z
N MET A 1 13.59 20.19 17.97
CA MET A 1 12.13 20.22 18.25
C MET A 1 11.73 18.87 18.82
N ALA A 2 10.69 18.80 19.65
CA ALA A 2 10.14 17.51 20.09
C ALA A 2 9.35 16.85 18.95
N ILE A 3 9.52 15.53 18.75
CA ILE A 3 8.78 14.78 17.73
C ILE A 3 7.33 14.61 18.22
N ILE A 4 6.36 14.98 17.38
CA ILE A 4 4.94 14.78 17.65
C ILE A 4 4.49 13.49 16.95
N TYR A 5 4.23 12.45 17.73
CA TYR A 5 3.72 11.19 17.20
C TYR A 5 2.21 11.23 17.02
N PRO A 6 1.66 10.64 15.94
CA PRO A 6 0.21 10.52 15.79
C PRO A 6 -0.44 9.74 16.95
N TYR A 7 0.29 8.78 17.52
CA TYR A 7 -0.11 8.07 18.73
C TYR A 7 1.13 7.55 19.47
N LEU A 8 1.15 7.74 20.79
CA LEU A 8 2.14 7.17 21.69
C LEU A 8 1.46 6.87 23.04
N PRO A 9 1.38 5.60 23.48
CA PRO A 9 0.81 5.26 24.78
C PRO A 9 1.55 5.90 25.95
N GLU A 10 0.83 6.17 27.05
CA GLU A 10 1.43 6.67 28.28
C GLU A 10 2.54 5.73 28.78
N GLY A 11 3.67 6.30 29.21
CA GLY A 11 4.82 5.54 29.71
C GLY A 11 5.62 4.79 28.64
N ARG A 12 5.27 4.91 27.36
CA ARG A 12 6.04 4.33 26.25
C ARG A 12 6.85 5.40 25.52
N THR A 13 7.98 4.97 24.96
CA THR A 13 8.88 5.80 24.16
C THR A 13 9.47 4.95 23.04
N PHE A 14 9.96 5.60 22.00
CA PHE A 14 10.85 4.98 21.04
C PHE A 14 12.30 5.17 21.48
N LYS A 15 13.12 4.17 21.24
CA LYS A 15 14.58 4.26 21.31
C LYS A 15 15.13 4.41 19.90
N PHE A 16 16.26 5.09 19.78
CA PHE A 16 16.88 5.35 18.50
C PHE A 16 18.26 4.72 18.42
N VAL A 17 18.57 4.13 17.28
CA VAL A 17 19.87 3.54 16.98
C VAL A 17 20.40 4.11 15.66
N PRO A 18 21.72 4.28 15.53
CA PRO A 18 22.30 4.83 14.32
C PRO A 18 22.12 3.87 13.15
N ASP A 19 22.32 4.41 11.95
CA ASP A 19 22.43 3.60 10.75
C ASP A 19 23.56 2.57 10.87
N GLY A 20 23.37 1.36 10.33
CA GLY A 20 24.34 0.27 10.45
C GLY A 20 24.26 -0.53 11.77
N TYR A 21 23.37 -0.17 12.70
CA TYR A 21 23.18 -0.95 13.93
C TYR A 21 22.73 -2.39 13.60
N PRO A 22 23.34 -3.45 14.16
CA PRO A 22 23.17 -4.82 13.67
C PRO A 22 21.72 -5.31 13.60
N PHE A 23 20.89 -5.03 14.62
CA PHE A 23 19.48 -5.45 14.61
C PHE A 23 18.61 -4.59 13.69
N LEU A 24 18.97 -3.31 13.51
CA LEU A 24 18.30 -2.45 12.54
C LEU A 24 18.61 -2.90 11.10
N GLU A 25 19.83 -3.34 10.81
CA GLU A 25 20.18 -3.95 9.52
C GLU A 25 19.35 -5.21 9.24
N GLN A 26 19.03 -6.00 10.27
CA GLN A 26 18.13 -7.14 10.12
C GLN A 26 16.69 -6.71 9.82
N ALA A 27 16.21 -5.60 10.41
CA ALA A 27 14.91 -5.01 10.08
C ALA A 27 14.88 -4.45 8.65
N LYS A 28 15.96 -3.81 8.18
CA LYS A 28 16.12 -3.39 6.78
C LYS A 28 16.04 -4.56 5.81
N GLN A 29 16.71 -5.67 6.14
CA GLN A 29 16.66 -6.88 5.32
C GLN A 29 15.27 -7.52 5.33
N ALA A 30 14.58 -7.51 6.47
CA ALA A 30 13.19 -7.94 6.56
C ALA A 30 12.32 -7.07 5.64
N ARG A 31 12.39 -5.74 5.75
CA ARG A 31 11.68 -4.81 4.85
C ARG A 31 11.90 -5.16 3.38
N ALA A 32 13.16 -5.33 2.96
CA ALA A 32 13.48 -5.56 1.56
C ALA A 32 13.01 -6.92 1.01
N LYS A 33 12.94 -7.96 1.85
CA LYS A 33 12.66 -9.33 1.40
C LYS A 33 11.24 -9.80 1.68
N LEU A 34 10.64 -9.25 2.72
CA LEU A 34 9.44 -9.79 3.35
C LEU A 34 8.23 -8.86 3.20
N ALA A 35 8.44 -7.54 3.08
CA ALA A 35 7.34 -6.61 2.94
C ALA A 35 6.52 -6.93 1.67
N GLY A 36 5.23 -7.16 1.87
CA GLY A 36 4.23 -7.34 0.82
C GLY A 36 3.61 -6.03 0.34
N ASP A 37 3.81 -4.93 1.06
CA ASP A 37 3.43 -3.60 0.62
C ASP A 37 4.54 -3.02 -0.29
N PRO A 38 4.28 -2.87 -1.61
CA PRO A 38 5.29 -2.36 -2.53
C PRO A 38 5.49 -0.85 -2.41
N ILE A 39 4.54 -0.10 -1.82
CA ILE A 39 4.55 1.38 -1.78
C ILE A 39 5.11 1.89 -0.45
N TRP A 40 4.66 1.34 0.67
CA TRP A 40 5.18 1.69 1.99
C TRP A 40 5.74 0.46 2.72
N PRO A 41 6.84 -0.14 2.22
CA PRO A 41 7.40 -1.32 2.84
C PRO A 41 7.99 -0.99 4.21
N ASN A 42 7.64 -1.80 5.20
CA ASN A 42 8.14 -1.76 6.58
C ASN A 42 8.61 -3.16 6.97
N GLY A 43 9.69 -3.23 7.75
CA GLY A 43 10.26 -4.46 8.26
C GLY A 43 10.52 -4.37 9.75
N ALA A 44 10.30 -5.48 10.45
CA ALA A 44 10.54 -5.60 11.88
C ALA A 44 11.29 -6.88 12.21
N VAL A 45 12.12 -6.80 13.25
CA VAL A 45 12.72 -7.97 13.90
C VAL A 45 12.46 -7.94 15.40
N LEU A 46 12.23 -9.11 15.97
CA LEU A 46 12.07 -9.30 17.42
C LEU A 46 13.37 -9.89 17.95
N VAL A 47 13.94 -9.22 18.95
CA VAL A 47 15.23 -9.54 19.56
C VAL A 47 15.01 -9.94 21.02
N LYS A 48 15.45 -11.14 21.37
CA LYS A 48 15.41 -11.66 22.74
C LYS A 48 16.78 -12.20 23.10
N ASP A 49 17.25 -11.84 24.29
CA ASP A 49 18.57 -12.27 24.81
C ASP A 49 19.74 -11.99 23.83
N GLY A 50 19.66 -10.86 23.12
CA GLY A 50 20.67 -10.45 22.13
C GLY A 50 20.62 -11.21 20.80
N MET A 51 19.58 -12.01 20.56
CA MET A 51 19.40 -12.78 19.32
C MET A 51 18.12 -12.39 18.60
N VAL A 52 18.17 -12.33 17.27
CA VAL A 52 16.96 -12.20 16.45
C VAL A 52 16.22 -13.53 16.46
N VAL A 53 15.00 -13.54 17.01
CA VAL A 53 14.18 -14.74 17.13
C VAL A 53 13.01 -14.75 16.13
N ALA A 54 12.65 -13.60 15.57
CA ALA A 54 11.67 -13.50 14.48
C ALA A 54 11.95 -12.30 13.59
N LYS A 55 11.47 -12.38 12.33
CA LYS A 55 11.52 -11.32 11.32
C LYS A 55 10.18 -11.28 10.58
N ALA A 56 9.72 -10.10 10.21
CA ALA A 56 8.52 -9.93 9.40
C ALA A 56 8.56 -8.65 8.57
N GLY A 57 7.84 -8.65 7.46
CA GLY A 57 7.45 -7.45 6.72
C GLY A 57 5.96 -7.15 6.86
N ASN A 58 5.56 -5.90 6.62
CA ASN A 58 4.15 -5.53 6.52
C ASN A 58 3.50 -6.14 5.25
N GLY A 59 2.18 -6.11 5.13
CA GLY A 59 1.47 -6.75 4.01
C GLY A 59 1.49 -8.28 4.11
N PHE A 60 1.40 -8.81 5.33
CA PHE A 60 1.39 -10.25 5.65
C PHE A 60 2.60 -11.04 5.16
N ASP A 61 3.79 -10.45 5.18
CA ASP A 61 5.03 -11.19 4.85
C ASP A 61 5.00 -11.81 3.43
N ARG A 62 4.24 -11.20 2.50
CA ARG A 62 4.00 -11.73 1.14
C ARG A 62 5.16 -11.46 0.17
N GLY A 63 6.11 -10.60 0.52
CA GLY A 63 7.21 -10.19 -0.36
C GLY A 63 6.79 -9.23 -1.48
N SER A 64 7.77 -8.53 -2.06
CA SER A 64 7.57 -7.31 -2.85
C SER A 64 7.14 -7.51 -4.31
N HIS A 65 6.60 -8.68 -4.68
CA HIS A 65 6.32 -9.03 -6.07
C HIS A 65 4.86 -8.82 -6.49
N LEU A 66 4.00 -8.38 -5.58
CA LEU A 66 2.60 -8.10 -5.85
C LEU A 66 2.43 -6.64 -6.30
N VAL A 67 1.76 -6.43 -7.43
CA VAL A 67 1.23 -5.11 -7.79
C VAL A 67 0.07 -4.81 -6.85
N HIS A 68 0.16 -3.73 -6.09
CA HIS A 68 -0.86 -3.31 -5.15
C HIS A 68 -1.15 -1.82 -5.33
N ILE A 69 -2.40 -1.50 -5.65
CA ILE A 69 -2.90 -0.13 -5.61
C ILE A 69 -3.51 0.10 -4.24
N CYS A 70 -2.93 1.01 -3.46
CA CYS A 70 -3.41 1.30 -2.13
C CYS A 70 -4.67 2.17 -2.18
N PRO A 71 -5.85 1.66 -1.76
CA PRO A 71 -7.09 2.42 -1.80
C PRO A 71 -7.02 3.67 -0.92
N ARG A 72 -6.17 3.69 0.11
CA ARG A 72 -5.96 4.85 0.97
C ARG A 72 -5.23 6.00 0.27
N ILE A 73 -4.38 5.69 -0.72
CA ILE A 73 -3.77 6.72 -1.58
C ILE A 73 -4.82 7.22 -2.56
N VAL A 74 -5.63 6.31 -3.13
CA VAL A 74 -6.71 6.68 -4.05
C VAL A 74 -7.73 7.61 -3.39
N GLU A 75 -8.17 7.29 -2.18
CA GLU A 75 -9.11 8.06 -1.37
C GLU A 75 -8.47 9.21 -0.58
N ASP A 76 -7.16 9.43 -0.73
CA ASP A 76 -6.38 10.46 -0.02
C ASP A 76 -6.59 10.46 1.51
N CYS A 77 -6.60 9.27 2.10
CA CYS A 77 -6.80 9.10 3.54
C CYS A 77 -5.62 9.70 4.34
N PRO A 78 -5.91 10.39 5.47
CA PRO A 78 -4.89 10.79 6.42
C PRO A 78 -4.10 9.60 6.98
N SER A 79 -2.85 9.85 7.38
CA SER A 79 -2.03 8.86 8.09
C SER A 79 -2.77 8.34 9.32
N GLY A 80 -2.85 7.02 9.47
CA GLY A 80 -3.56 6.38 10.58
C GLY A 80 -5.06 6.14 10.36
N GLN A 81 -5.62 6.46 9.19
CA GLN A 81 -7.05 6.27 8.88
C GLN A 81 -7.28 5.45 7.60
N GLY A 82 -8.45 4.85 7.42
CA GLY A 82 -8.81 4.09 6.22
C GLY A 82 -8.22 2.69 6.13
N TYR A 83 -7.85 2.08 7.26
CA TYR A 83 -7.24 0.74 7.27
C TYR A 83 -8.20 -0.33 6.72
N GLU A 84 -9.49 -0.19 6.99
CA GLU A 84 -10.58 -1.04 6.50
C GLU A 84 -10.70 -1.08 4.97
N LEU A 85 -10.10 -0.11 4.28
CA LEU A 85 -10.13 -0.05 2.82
C LEU A 85 -9.16 -1.05 2.19
N CYS A 86 -8.11 -1.48 2.91
CA CYS A 86 -7.06 -2.31 2.37
C CYS A 86 -6.69 -3.48 3.27
N GLY A 87 -6.98 -4.69 2.82
CA GLY A 87 -6.58 -5.90 3.55
C GLY A 87 -5.07 -5.99 3.80
N LEU A 88 -4.21 -5.49 2.90
CA LEU A 88 -2.75 -5.49 3.15
C LEU A 88 -2.32 -4.58 4.32
N HIS A 89 -3.13 -3.59 4.65
CA HIS A 89 -2.90 -2.64 5.75
C HIS A 89 -3.80 -2.91 6.95
N ASP A 90 -4.42 -4.09 7.02
CA ASP A 90 -5.05 -4.52 8.26
C ASP A 90 -4.00 -4.52 9.38
N PRO A 91 -4.37 -4.13 10.61
CA PRO A 91 -3.41 -4.07 11.72
C PRO A 91 -2.62 -5.38 11.93
N GLU A 92 -3.24 -6.53 11.72
CA GLU A 92 -2.60 -7.84 11.81
C GLU A 92 -1.52 -8.05 10.74
N GLY A 93 -1.65 -7.40 9.59
CA GLY A 93 -0.69 -7.41 8.49
C GLY A 93 0.46 -6.43 8.67
N HIS A 94 0.46 -5.58 9.70
CA HIS A 94 1.58 -4.68 10.00
C HIS A 94 2.79 -5.44 10.56
N ALA A 95 3.99 -4.94 10.28
CA ALA A 95 5.25 -5.61 10.63
C ALA A 95 5.37 -5.87 12.14
N GLU A 96 4.86 -4.97 12.98
CA GLU A 96 4.88 -5.05 14.44
C GLU A 96 4.06 -6.24 14.97
N GLN A 97 2.86 -6.47 14.43
CA GLN A 97 2.02 -7.59 14.83
C GLN A 97 2.52 -8.89 14.21
N MET A 98 2.92 -8.84 12.94
CA MET A 98 3.46 -9.99 12.24
C MET A 98 4.72 -10.55 12.91
N VAL A 99 5.63 -9.70 13.41
CA VAL A 99 6.86 -10.19 14.05
C VAL A 99 6.57 -10.90 15.38
N ILE A 100 5.57 -10.44 16.14
CA ILE A 100 5.08 -11.11 17.35
C ILE A 100 4.47 -12.46 16.98
N LYS A 101 3.58 -12.48 15.98
CA LYS A 101 2.93 -13.70 15.49
C LYS A 101 3.97 -14.74 15.06
N LYS A 102 4.98 -14.34 14.28
CA LYS A 102 6.07 -15.22 13.83
C LYS A 102 6.88 -15.79 15.00
N ALA A 103 7.16 -14.99 16.03
CA ALA A 103 7.84 -15.49 17.22
C ALA A 103 7.00 -16.55 17.94
N GLN A 104 5.70 -16.29 18.12
CA GLN A 104 4.77 -17.22 18.76
C GLN A 104 4.59 -18.51 17.95
N GLU A 105 4.46 -18.43 16.63
CA GLU A 105 4.40 -19.58 15.72
C GLU A 105 5.69 -20.42 15.79
N ALA A 106 6.84 -19.79 16.05
CA ALA A 106 8.11 -20.47 16.29
C ALA A 106 8.26 -21.02 17.73
N GLY A 107 7.23 -20.90 18.57
CA GLY A 107 7.26 -21.34 19.97
C GLY A 107 8.09 -20.45 20.89
N VAL A 108 8.37 -19.21 20.49
CA VAL A 108 9.13 -18.24 21.28
C VAL A 108 8.17 -17.29 22.01
N ASP A 109 8.33 -17.19 23.32
CA ASP A 109 7.62 -16.20 24.14
C ASP A 109 8.20 -14.79 23.89
N PRO A 110 7.41 -13.81 23.41
CA PRO A 110 7.88 -12.46 23.15
C PRO A 110 8.09 -11.61 24.41
N VAL A 111 7.67 -12.06 25.60
CA VAL A 111 7.78 -11.25 26.83
C VAL A 111 9.23 -10.85 27.10
N GLY A 112 9.44 -9.56 27.34
CA GLY A 112 10.74 -8.95 27.64
C GLY A 112 11.61 -8.71 26.40
N ALA A 113 11.15 -9.08 25.20
CA ALA A 113 11.88 -8.85 23.96
C ALA A 113 11.81 -7.39 23.51
N ASP A 114 12.75 -7.03 22.65
CA ASP A 114 12.82 -5.74 21.97
C ASP A 114 12.38 -5.89 20.51
N VAL A 115 11.74 -4.87 19.96
CA VAL A 115 11.38 -4.81 18.54
C VAL A 115 12.21 -3.73 17.85
N TYR A 116 12.84 -4.06 16.72
CA TYR A 116 13.54 -3.11 15.86
C TYR A 116 12.79 -2.98 14.55
N MET A 117 12.48 -1.75 14.13
CA MET A 117 11.71 -1.47 12.92
C MET A 117 12.47 -0.58 11.94
N TYR A 118 12.22 -0.78 10.65
CA TYR A 118 12.79 0.04 9.59
C TYR A 118 11.79 0.23 8.44
N GLY A 119 11.68 1.46 7.94
CA GLY A 119 10.71 1.84 6.89
C GLY A 119 9.50 2.62 7.43
N HIS A 120 9.42 2.81 8.75
CA HIS A 120 8.45 3.69 9.38
C HIS A 120 9.04 4.36 10.63
N TRP A 121 8.36 5.38 11.16
CA TRP A 121 8.86 6.22 12.25
C TRP A 121 7.93 6.33 13.47
N TRP A 122 6.81 5.62 13.45
CA TRP A 122 5.86 5.50 14.56
C TRP A 122 5.06 4.20 14.40
N CYS A 123 4.25 3.86 15.41
CA CYS A 123 3.37 2.68 15.40
C CYS A 123 1.93 3.10 15.67
N CYS A 124 0.98 2.52 14.95
CA CYS A 124 -0.43 2.79 15.18
C CYS A 124 -0.90 2.23 16.53
N LYS A 125 -2.06 2.70 17.01
CA LYS A 125 -2.64 2.24 18.28
C LYS A 125 -2.78 0.71 18.36
N PRO A 126 -3.36 0.02 17.37
CA PRO A 126 -3.43 -1.44 17.38
C PRO A 126 -2.07 -2.14 17.52
N CYS A 127 -1.03 -1.66 16.83
CA CYS A 127 0.33 -2.23 16.92
C CYS A 127 0.93 -2.04 18.33
N TRP A 128 0.74 -0.85 18.92
CA TRP A 128 1.14 -0.61 20.30
C TRP A 128 0.40 -1.50 21.28
N ASP A 129 -0.94 -1.61 21.15
CA ASP A 129 -1.75 -2.46 22.02
C ASP A 129 -1.28 -3.92 21.94
N ALA A 130 -0.99 -4.43 20.73
CA ALA A 130 -0.47 -5.78 20.51
C ALA A 130 0.93 -5.97 21.12
N MET A 131 1.85 -5.02 20.92
CA MET A 131 3.19 -5.07 21.51
C MET A 131 3.14 -5.03 23.05
N ILE A 132 2.28 -4.20 23.63
CA ILE A 132 2.09 -4.11 25.08
C ILE A 132 1.52 -5.42 25.62
N ALA A 133 0.48 -5.98 24.99
CA ALA A 133 -0.14 -7.23 25.39
C ALA A 133 0.83 -8.42 25.29
N ALA A 134 1.72 -8.43 24.29
CA ALA A 134 2.77 -9.43 24.12
C ALA A 134 3.95 -9.26 25.09
N GLY A 135 3.96 -8.20 25.92
CA GLY A 135 5.04 -7.95 26.86
C GLY A 135 6.34 -7.45 26.20
N ILE A 136 6.25 -6.82 25.03
CA ILE A 136 7.40 -6.15 24.40
C ILE A 136 7.91 -5.03 25.31
N LYS A 137 9.22 -5.04 25.52
CA LYS A 137 9.91 -4.12 26.42
C LYS A 137 10.14 -2.78 25.75
N ASP A 138 10.93 -2.76 24.68
CA ASP A 138 11.36 -1.56 23.97
C ASP A 138 11.13 -1.67 22.46
N VAL A 139 10.87 -0.52 21.82
CA VAL A 139 10.77 -0.39 20.36
C VAL A 139 11.85 0.55 19.85
N TYR A 140 12.63 0.09 18.89
CA TYR A 140 13.78 0.79 18.34
C TYR A 140 13.54 1.20 16.89
N LEU A 141 13.89 2.45 16.58
CA LEU A 141 13.82 3.05 15.25
C LEU A 141 15.20 3.54 14.81
N LEU A 142 15.34 3.80 13.51
CA LEU A 142 16.47 4.55 12.96
C LEU A 142 16.53 5.96 13.58
N ASP A 143 17.72 6.41 13.97
CA ASP A 143 17.93 7.81 14.34
C ASP A 143 17.59 8.74 13.17
N GLY A 144 16.75 9.75 13.42
CA GLY A 144 16.18 10.58 12.34
C GLY A 144 15.05 9.92 11.53
N ALA A 145 14.48 8.77 11.96
CA ALA A 145 13.40 8.07 11.25
C ALA A 145 12.23 8.99 10.83
N HIS A 146 11.84 9.94 11.68
CA HIS A 146 10.75 10.89 11.43
C HIS A 146 11.01 11.86 10.26
N GLU A 147 12.27 12.09 9.91
CA GLU A 147 12.68 12.88 8.75
C GLU A 147 12.88 11.99 7.52
N GLU A 148 13.25 10.72 7.71
CA GLU A 148 13.57 9.80 6.63
C GLU A 148 12.34 9.08 6.05
N PHE A 149 11.41 8.65 6.90
CA PHE A 149 10.24 7.90 6.49
C PHE A 149 8.98 8.77 6.42
N THR A 150 9.13 10.02 5.97
CA THR A 150 8.00 10.91 5.69
C THR A 150 7.17 10.37 4.52
N ARG A 151 5.88 10.70 4.49
CA ARG A 151 4.98 10.27 3.40
C ARG A 151 5.52 10.73 2.05
N GLU A 152 6.03 11.97 2.01
CA GLU A 152 6.59 12.58 0.81
C GLU A 152 7.79 11.79 0.31
N LYS A 153 8.75 11.42 1.18
CA LYS A 153 9.93 10.65 0.78
C LYS A 153 9.59 9.21 0.39
N VAL A 154 8.73 8.54 1.15
CA VAL A 154 8.37 7.14 0.90
C VAL A 154 7.55 7.01 -0.37
N HIS A 155 6.58 7.90 -0.59
CA HIS A 155 5.76 7.88 -1.80
C HIS A 155 6.47 8.46 -3.02
N ALA A 156 7.46 9.36 -2.87
CA ALA A 156 8.08 10.05 -4.01
C ALA A 156 8.44 9.14 -5.20
N PRO A 157 9.05 7.96 -5.03
CA PRO A 157 9.33 7.04 -6.14
C PRO A 157 8.08 6.52 -6.87
N TYR A 158 6.96 6.41 -6.15
CA TYR A 158 5.65 5.90 -6.61
C TYR A 158 4.65 7.03 -6.92
N LEU A 159 5.09 8.29 -6.85
CA LEU A 159 4.32 9.44 -7.34
C LEU A 159 4.88 9.94 -8.67
N VAL A 160 5.83 9.20 -9.25
CA VAL A 160 6.33 9.41 -10.61
C VAL A 160 5.62 8.41 -11.52
N PRO A 161 4.73 8.88 -12.41
CA PRO A 161 3.99 8.01 -13.33
C PRO A 161 4.96 7.23 -14.22
N GLN A 162 4.89 5.90 -14.21
CA GLN A 162 5.62 5.07 -15.18
C GLN A 162 4.79 4.79 -16.45
N ILE A 163 3.48 5.05 -16.37
CA ILE A 163 2.56 4.93 -17.49
C ILE A 163 2.89 5.98 -18.55
N LYS A 164 3.00 5.56 -19.81
CA LYS A 164 3.17 6.48 -20.95
C LYS A 164 1.87 6.70 -21.73
N LYS A 165 0.97 5.72 -21.66
CA LYS A 165 -0.27 5.68 -22.44
C LYS A 165 -1.40 5.04 -21.65
N VAL A 166 -2.57 5.66 -21.68
CA VAL A 166 -3.81 5.13 -21.10
C VAL A 166 -4.78 4.84 -22.24
N SER A 167 -5.34 3.63 -22.24
CA SER A 167 -6.39 3.24 -23.18
C SER A 167 -7.73 3.19 -22.46
N LEU A 168 -8.70 3.92 -23.00
CA LEU A 168 -10.08 3.89 -22.52
C LEU A 168 -10.90 2.88 -23.32
N LEU A 169 -11.66 2.06 -22.60
CA LEU A 169 -12.59 1.10 -23.17
C LEU A 169 -13.94 1.27 -22.49
N GLY A 170 -14.97 1.59 -23.28
CA GLY A 170 -16.33 1.80 -22.81
C GLY A 170 -17.20 2.38 -23.91
N ASN A 171 -18.51 2.33 -23.71
CA ASN A 171 -19.46 3.11 -24.51
C ASN A 171 -19.59 4.52 -23.88
N ASP A 172 -20.10 5.48 -24.66
CA ASP A 172 -20.40 6.86 -24.22
C ASP A 172 -19.31 7.53 -23.36
N LEU A 173 -18.06 7.48 -23.81
CA LEU A 173 -16.91 8.01 -23.05
C LEU A 173 -16.90 9.54 -22.92
N GLU A 174 -17.81 10.27 -23.59
CA GLU A 174 -17.77 11.74 -23.68
C GLU A 174 -17.75 12.42 -22.31
N HIS A 175 -18.51 11.89 -21.34
CA HIS A 175 -18.65 12.47 -20.01
C HIS A 175 -17.46 12.19 -19.06
N ILE A 176 -16.59 11.22 -19.39
CA ILE A 176 -15.42 10.84 -18.57
C ILE A 176 -14.10 11.18 -19.26
N CYS A 177 -14.11 11.28 -20.59
CA CYS A 177 -12.94 11.57 -21.41
C CYS A 177 -12.23 12.84 -20.94
N ASP A 178 -12.96 13.88 -20.57
CA ASP A 178 -12.38 15.12 -20.03
C ASP A 178 -11.66 14.89 -18.70
N SER A 179 -12.26 14.14 -17.77
CA SER A 179 -11.66 13.83 -16.47
C SER A 179 -10.39 12.98 -16.62
N VAL A 180 -10.42 11.96 -17.49
CA VAL A 180 -9.26 11.10 -17.74
C VAL A 180 -8.18 11.86 -18.50
N SER A 181 -8.56 12.63 -19.52
CA SER A 181 -7.64 13.45 -20.32
C SER A 181 -6.94 14.49 -19.46
N CYS A 182 -7.69 15.15 -18.56
CA CYS A 182 -7.13 16.09 -17.60
C CYS A 182 -6.15 15.40 -16.65
N ALA A 183 -6.54 14.26 -16.06
CA ALA A 183 -5.65 13.47 -15.20
C ALA A 183 -4.36 13.04 -15.93
N CYS A 184 -4.47 12.53 -17.17
CA CYS A 184 -3.34 12.13 -18.00
C CYS A 184 -2.39 13.30 -18.28
N LYS A 185 -2.93 14.46 -18.68
CA LYS A 185 -2.13 15.67 -18.96
C LYS A 185 -1.36 16.14 -17.74
N GLU A 186 -1.98 16.14 -16.56
CA GLU A 186 -1.32 16.56 -15.32
C GLU A 186 -0.12 15.70 -14.94
N ILE A 187 -0.13 14.44 -15.35
CA ILE A 187 0.94 13.48 -15.05
C ILE A 187 1.85 13.22 -16.25
N GLY A 188 1.67 13.95 -17.36
CA GLY A 188 2.50 13.80 -18.57
C GLY A 188 2.22 12.53 -19.38
N CYS A 189 1.08 11.87 -19.17
CA CYS A 189 0.63 10.73 -19.98
C CYS A 189 -0.19 11.19 -21.18
N THR A 190 -0.24 10.35 -22.22
CA THR A 190 -1.13 10.53 -23.36
C THR A 190 -2.35 9.62 -23.25
N LEU A 191 -3.52 10.18 -23.55
CA LEU A 191 -4.77 9.43 -23.67
C LEU A 191 -4.93 8.95 -25.11
N SER A 192 -5.16 7.66 -25.31
CA SER A 192 -5.57 7.11 -26.60
C SER A 192 -6.95 6.46 -26.51
N LEU A 193 -7.81 6.79 -27.47
CA LEU A 193 -9.15 6.22 -27.61
C LEU A 193 -9.15 4.95 -28.48
N GLU A 194 -7.98 4.44 -28.86
CA GLU A 194 -7.81 3.25 -29.71
C GLU A 194 -6.98 2.15 -29.01
N LEU A 195 -7.38 0.89 -29.20
CA LEU A 195 -6.61 -0.30 -28.82
C LEU A 195 -5.31 -0.39 -29.62
N SER A 196 -4.23 0.24 -29.16
CA SER A 196 -2.91 0.05 -29.77
C SER A 196 -2.22 -1.21 -29.23
N LYS A 197 -1.51 -1.93 -30.11
CA LYS A 197 -0.66 -3.10 -29.80
C LYS A 197 0.71 -2.75 -29.17
N GLU A 198 0.78 -1.75 -28.28
CA GLU A 198 2.05 -1.30 -27.70
C GLU A 198 2.20 -1.69 -26.21
N ASP A 199 3.44 -1.70 -25.73
CA ASP A 199 3.85 -2.45 -24.54
C ASP A 199 3.56 -1.82 -23.16
N ASP A 200 3.20 -0.53 -23.04
CA ASP A 200 2.94 0.11 -21.74
C ASP A 200 1.50 0.67 -21.64
N VAL A 201 0.48 -0.20 -21.52
CA VAL A 201 -0.94 0.20 -21.52
C VAL A 201 -1.64 -0.28 -20.25
N VAL A 202 -2.16 0.66 -19.46
CA VAL A 202 -3.20 0.38 -18.45
C VAL A 202 -4.56 0.50 -19.15
N MET A 203 -5.32 -0.58 -19.15
CA MET A 203 -6.68 -0.57 -19.68
C MET A 203 -7.62 -0.10 -18.58
N VAL A 204 -8.33 0.98 -18.87
CA VAL A 204 -9.33 1.56 -17.98
C VAL A 204 -10.71 1.27 -18.55
N HIS A 205 -11.44 0.38 -17.90
CA HIS A 205 -12.81 0.04 -18.29
C HIS A 205 -13.82 0.88 -17.50
N PHE A 206 -14.87 1.38 -18.15
CA PHE A 206 -15.98 2.07 -17.49
C PHE A 206 -17.28 1.28 -17.66
N GLY A 207 -17.94 0.89 -16.56
CA GLY A 207 -19.30 0.37 -16.58
C GLY A 207 -20.36 1.48 -16.57
N GLU A 208 -21.56 1.22 -17.13
CA GLU A 208 -22.75 2.10 -17.10
C GLU A 208 -23.97 1.53 -16.32
N GLU A 209 -24.86 2.40 -15.86
CA GLU A 209 -26.14 2.06 -15.24
C GLU A 209 -27.03 1.31 -16.26
N GLY A 210 -27.32 0.02 -16.02
CA GLY A 210 -28.11 -0.83 -16.92
C GLY A 210 -27.33 -1.56 -18.02
N ALA A 211 -26.00 -1.41 -18.10
CA ALA A 211 -25.13 -2.18 -19.00
C ALA A 211 -24.36 -3.26 -18.25
N SER A 212 -24.21 -4.43 -18.85
CA SER A 212 -23.31 -5.48 -18.35
C SER A 212 -21.89 -5.19 -18.86
N VAL A 213 -20.89 -5.21 -17.97
CA VAL A 213 -19.47 -5.16 -18.36
C VAL A 213 -19.16 -6.49 -19.06
N PHE A 214 -19.32 -6.54 -20.38
CA PHE A 214 -19.00 -7.76 -21.13
C PHE A 214 -17.51 -7.85 -21.42
N SER A 215 -16.97 -8.99 -20.99
CA SER A 215 -15.67 -9.59 -21.28
C SER A 215 -15.00 -9.17 -22.60
N HIS A 216 -14.23 -8.08 -22.57
CA HIS A 216 -13.13 -7.84 -23.51
C HIS A 216 -11.82 -7.54 -22.75
N VAL A 217 -11.64 -8.18 -21.58
CA VAL A 217 -10.30 -8.41 -21.01
C VAL A 217 -9.66 -9.56 -21.79
N THR A 218 -9.54 -9.42 -23.11
CA THR A 218 -8.85 -10.40 -23.94
C THR A 218 -7.37 -10.07 -24.00
N SER A 219 -6.60 -10.86 -23.24
CA SER A 219 -5.36 -11.48 -23.70
C SER A 219 -4.13 -10.60 -24.05
N LEU A 220 -3.75 -9.64 -23.21
CA LEU A 220 -2.41 -9.04 -23.31
C LEU A 220 -1.48 -9.32 -22.11
N GLY A 221 -1.96 -10.03 -21.08
CA GLY A 221 -1.15 -10.33 -19.89
C GLY A 221 -0.77 -9.08 -19.08
N LYS A 222 -1.56 -8.01 -19.19
CA LYS A 222 -1.30 -6.71 -18.56
C LYS A 222 -2.27 -6.43 -17.41
N PRO A 223 -1.86 -5.63 -16.41
CA PRO A 223 -2.74 -5.20 -15.34
C PRO A 223 -3.90 -4.33 -15.89
N VAL A 224 -5.12 -4.61 -15.43
CA VAL A 224 -6.35 -3.89 -15.79
C VAL A 224 -6.86 -3.12 -14.58
N VAL A 225 -7.30 -1.87 -14.80
CA VAL A 225 -8.05 -1.11 -13.79
C VAL A 225 -9.49 -0.97 -14.29
N LEU A 226 -10.44 -1.47 -13.51
CA LEU A 226 -11.86 -1.28 -13.77
C LEU A 226 -12.38 -0.09 -12.97
N PHE A 227 -13.09 0.82 -13.62
CA PHE A 227 -13.93 1.83 -12.98
C PHE A 227 -15.39 1.45 -13.26
N SER A 228 -16.24 1.37 -12.23
CA SER A 228 -17.68 1.21 -12.45
C SER A 228 -18.42 2.36 -11.79
N LEU A 229 -19.42 2.91 -12.45
CA LEU A 229 -20.33 3.84 -11.78
C LEU A 229 -21.01 3.10 -10.62
N GLU A 230 -21.32 3.82 -9.55
CA GLU A 230 -22.12 3.29 -8.45
C GLU A 230 -23.48 2.77 -8.96
N GLY A 231 -23.92 1.61 -8.44
CA GLY A 231 -25.16 0.96 -8.85
C GLY A 231 -25.00 -0.07 -9.97
N ILE A 232 -23.80 -0.23 -10.52
CA ILE A 232 -23.50 -1.23 -11.55
C ILE A 232 -23.13 -2.56 -10.92
N ASP A 233 -23.80 -3.62 -11.38
CA ASP A 233 -23.42 -4.98 -11.07
C ASP A 233 -22.24 -5.41 -11.96
N VAL A 234 -21.09 -5.67 -11.33
CA VAL A 234 -19.90 -6.19 -12.01
C VAL A 234 -19.86 -7.70 -11.79
N PRO A 235 -19.89 -8.52 -12.85
CA PRO A 235 -19.84 -9.97 -12.74
C PRO A 235 -18.66 -10.45 -11.90
N GLU A 236 -18.90 -11.39 -10.99
CA GLU A 236 -17.88 -11.93 -10.08
C GLU A 236 -16.68 -12.55 -10.83
N GLU A 237 -16.92 -13.06 -12.03
CA GLU A 237 -15.90 -13.61 -12.92
C GLU A 237 -14.84 -12.56 -13.33
N ILE A 238 -15.25 -11.30 -13.51
CA ILE A 238 -14.34 -10.19 -13.80
C ILE A 238 -13.58 -9.79 -12.54
N LEU A 239 -14.27 -9.74 -11.40
CA LEU A 239 -13.67 -9.43 -10.11
C LEU A 239 -12.62 -10.46 -9.67
N ARG A 240 -12.73 -11.69 -10.18
CA ARG A 240 -11.81 -12.80 -9.94
C ARG A 240 -10.73 -12.95 -11.02
N ASP A 241 -10.71 -12.09 -12.04
CA ASP A 241 -9.68 -12.13 -13.09
C ASP A 241 -8.31 -11.79 -12.49
N SER A 242 -7.30 -12.64 -12.73
CA SER A 242 -5.95 -12.44 -12.21
C SER A 242 -5.23 -11.22 -12.79
N LEU A 243 -5.72 -10.67 -13.90
CA LEU A 243 -5.24 -9.45 -14.52
C LEU A 243 -5.94 -8.19 -13.99
N LEU A 244 -7.07 -8.31 -13.28
CA LEU A 244 -7.71 -7.18 -12.64
C LEU A 244 -6.85 -6.72 -11.46
N ALA A 245 -6.09 -5.65 -11.68
CA ALA A 245 -5.24 -5.04 -10.66
C ALA A 245 -6.05 -4.25 -9.65
N TYR A 246 -7.15 -3.64 -10.08
CA TYR A 246 -7.97 -2.80 -9.23
C TYR A 246 -9.37 -2.56 -9.81
N HIS A 247 -10.39 -2.53 -8.95
CA HIS A 247 -11.74 -2.14 -9.29
C HIS A 247 -12.18 -0.98 -8.40
N LEU A 248 -12.51 0.16 -9.01
CA LEU A 248 -12.99 1.35 -8.32
C LEU A 248 -14.44 1.63 -8.70
N VAL A 249 -15.30 1.71 -7.69
CA VAL A 249 -16.65 2.25 -7.84
C VAL A 249 -16.58 3.77 -7.72
N TYR A 250 -17.08 4.52 -8.71
CA TYR A 250 -17.05 5.98 -8.72
C TYR A 250 -18.44 6.61 -8.80
N ARG A 251 -18.49 7.88 -8.41
CA ARG A 251 -19.58 8.82 -8.73
C ARG A 251 -19.03 9.86 -9.70
N LEU A 252 -19.88 10.40 -10.56
CA LEU A 252 -19.55 11.55 -11.40
C LEU A 252 -19.48 12.80 -10.52
N ASP A 253 -18.36 12.96 -9.82
CA ASP A 253 -18.07 14.12 -8.99
C ASP A 253 -16.67 14.64 -9.25
N THR A 254 -16.35 15.78 -8.63
CA THR A 254 -15.07 16.47 -8.80
C THR A 254 -13.87 15.67 -8.26
N SER A 255 -14.09 14.58 -7.52
CA SER A 255 -13.01 13.73 -7.01
C SER A 255 -12.53 12.69 -8.02
N LEU A 256 -13.31 12.40 -9.08
CA LEU A 256 -12.99 11.36 -10.07
C LEU A 256 -11.62 11.59 -10.72
N GLN A 257 -11.32 12.81 -11.17
CA GLN A 257 -10.01 13.15 -11.75
C GLN A 257 -8.86 12.86 -10.77
N LYS A 258 -9.03 13.25 -9.50
CA LYS A 258 -8.03 13.01 -8.45
C LYS A 258 -7.83 11.51 -8.20
N LYS A 259 -8.90 10.73 -8.15
CA LYS A 259 -8.85 9.26 -7.99
C LYS A 259 -8.15 8.59 -9.17
N ILE A 260 -8.50 8.95 -10.39
CA ILE A 260 -7.83 8.46 -11.62
C ILE A 260 -6.34 8.77 -11.55
N LYS A 261 -5.97 10.01 -11.26
CA LYS A 261 -4.58 10.43 -11.10
C LYS A 261 -3.85 9.59 -10.05
N ASN A 262 -4.43 9.44 -8.86
CA ASN A 262 -3.84 8.67 -7.77
C ASN A 262 -3.66 7.18 -8.10
N ILE A 263 -4.52 6.61 -8.94
CA ILE A 263 -4.34 5.25 -9.45
C ILE A 263 -3.18 5.20 -10.44
N LEU A 264 -3.18 6.09 -11.44
CA LEU A 264 -2.21 6.07 -12.53
C LEU A 264 -0.77 6.30 -12.06
N ILE A 265 -0.56 7.09 -11.00
CA ILE A 265 0.79 7.29 -10.43
C ILE A 265 1.31 6.07 -9.67
N GLN A 266 0.43 5.19 -9.17
CA GLN A 266 0.81 3.98 -8.44
C GLN A 266 1.24 2.81 -9.34
N PHE A 267 1.24 3.02 -10.66
CA PHE A 267 1.81 2.12 -11.68
C PHE A 267 3.15 2.66 -12.18
#